data_AF-A0A235G670-F1
#
_entry.id   AF-A0A235G670-F1
#
_cell.length_a   1.000
_cell.length_b   1.000
_cell.length_c   1.000
_cell.angle_alpha   90.00
_cell.angle_beta   90.00
_cell.angle_gamma   90.00
#
_symmetry.space_group_name_H-M   'P 1'
#
loop_
_entity.id
_entity.type
_entity.pdbx_description
1 polymer ?
#
loop_
_entity_poly.entity_id
_entity_poly.type
_entity_poly.pdbx_seq_one_letter_code
_entity_poly.pdbx_strand_id
1 'polypeptide(L)'
;MIKDLRAHDAEKPFFRYFAHVAMHGPLQAKPEDQAKYRGRYNEGWDRIRESRFAAQLAAGLFPEETKQAPRNSEPGFDVPEWDSLTPEHQSRFARYMEVYAGMVDSVDQSVGRIVETLEELGELDNTIIVFTSDNGGTAEGGSDGTRSYFAQFAHVQDPDWVGDVPHDESLIGGPQLGVHYPRGWGQTSNTPFRFYKGQSFAGGVRVPFVLSWPAGLDTTSDGNGIRNQFAYVTDLAPTLLDLAGIEVPTVRNGLPAKEFDGVSAADILRSPVAASTHTEQYTEMTGNRGYYKDGWKLLALAPENIDEPNWQLFNVTTDPTELDDLASQFPGKVRELADAWDNSAWANTVFPLLGNGVGAVRRPEEAALSHTVRILAGTPTLERYRSSRLISFRDFDITVELDGYQDGDAGVVVAHGDPQGGYILYVEHGHLHLGYNAFGVYQSVDTGPLAVGSTRIDVAVTVAPRLRWNLAVSVDGTFAGQLSEQVQLVGMAPWTGISVGVDARGPVSWDLRTRRGAFRYSGALRAVTYTPGAVRVPARHIESIEREAEYAAD
;
A
#
# COMPACT_ATOMS: atom_id res chain seq x y z
N MET A 1 -1.46 -16.33 19.61
CA MET A 1 -1.43 -14.92 20.06
C MET A 1 -2.40 -14.70 21.22
N ILE A 2 -3.73 -14.76 21.04
CA ILE A 2 -4.68 -14.64 22.17
C ILE A 2 -4.51 -15.79 23.18
N LYS A 3 -4.43 -17.04 22.68
CA LYS A 3 -4.13 -18.23 23.50
C LYS A 3 -2.83 -18.09 24.33
N ASP A 4 -1.83 -17.40 23.78
CA ASP A 4 -0.55 -17.16 24.46
C ASP A 4 -0.68 -16.12 25.59
N LEU A 5 -1.41 -15.02 25.35
CA LEU A 5 -1.74 -14.05 26.40
C LEU A 5 -2.49 -14.72 27.56
N ARG A 6 -3.51 -15.55 27.25
CA ARG A 6 -4.32 -16.24 28.25
C ARG A 6 -3.56 -17.32 29.02
N ALA A 7 -2.63 -18.02 28.37
CA ALA A 7 -1.80 -19.01 29.04
C ALA A 7 -0.87 -18.37 30.10
N HIS A 8 -0.45 -17.11 29.90
CA HIS A 8 0.40 -16.40 30.84
C HIS A 8 -0.38 -15.65 31.93
N ASP A 9 -1.56 -15.13 31.59
CA ASP A 9 -2.41 -14.38 32.53
C ASP A 9 -3.88 -14.54 32.14
N ALA A 10 -4.62 -15.29 32.97
CA ALA A 10 -6.02 -15.63 32.72
C ALA A 10 -6.97 -14.46 33.01
N GLU A 11 -6.58 -13.48 33.82
CA GLU A 11 -7.48 -12.41 34.30
C GLU A 11 -7.17 -11.06 33.68
N LYS A 12 -5.95 -10.84 33.21
CA LYS A 12 -5.55 -9.55 32.65
C LYS A 12 -6.26 -9.26 31.31
N PRO A 13 -6.93 -8.12 31.13
CA PRO A 13 -7.51 -7.75 29.84
C PRO A 13 -6.41 -7.51 28.79
N PHE A 14 -6.77 -7.67 27.51
CA PHE A 14 -5.85 -7.41 26.40
C PHE A 14 -6.42 -6.39 25.42
N PHE A 15 -5.52 -5.69 24.74
CA PHE A 15 -5.81 -4.96 23.51
C PHE A 15 -5.06 -5.63 22.37
N ARG A 16 -5.76 -5.97 21.28
CA ARG A 16 -5.16 -6.59 20.09
C ARG A 16 -5.47 -5.76 18.86
N TYR A 17 -4.41 -5.28 18.22
CA TYR A 17 -4.49 -4.66 16.90
C TYR A 17 -4.05 -5.67 15.84
N PHE A 18 -4.97 -6.08 14.98
CA PHE A 18 -4.72 -6.99 13.87
C PHE A 18 -4.82 -6.23 12.53
N ALA A 19 -3.74 -5.55 12.17
CA ALA A 19 -3.62 -4.84 10.89
C ALA A 19 -3.22 -5.82 9.79
N HIS A 20 -4.21 -6.42 9.13
CA HIS A 20 -3.96 -7.29 7.99
C HIS A 20 -3.57 -6.47 6.76
N VAL A 21 -2.61 -6.95 5.96
CA VAL A 21 -2.07 -6.21 4.80
C VAL A 21 -2.94 -6.29 3.55
N ALA A 22 -3.72 -7.37 3.41
CA ALA A 22 -4.73 -7.46 2.36
C ALA A 22 -5.86 -6.45 2.64
N MET A 23 -6.40 -5.76 1.63
CA MET A 23 -6.31 -6.06 0.20
C MET A 23 -5.32 -5.20 -0.59
N HIS A 24 -4.31 -4.62 0.06
CA HIS A 24 -3.36 -3.74 -0.61
C HIS A 24 -2.62 -4.46 -1.74
N GLY A 25 -2.28 -3.71 -2.80
CA GLY A 25 -1.41 -4.19 -3.87
C GLY A 25 -0.01 -4.57 -3.36
N PRO A 26 0.69 -5.52 -4.01
CA PRO A 26 0.23 -6.34 -5.14
C PRO A 26 -0.80 -7.40 -4.73
N LEU A 27 -1.79 -7.65 -5.59
CA LEU A 27 -2.88 -8.58 -5.30
C LEU A 27 -2.42 -10.03 -5.41
N GLN A 28 -2.50 -10.78 -4.31
CA GLN A 28 -2.08 -12.18 -4.22
C GLN A 28 -3.00 -12.96 -3.30
N ALA A 29 -3.49 -14.11 -3.76
CA ALA A 29 -4.39 -14.97 -2.99
C ALA A 29 -3.96 -16.43 -3.10
N LYS A 30 -4.37 -17.24 -2.11
CA LYS A 30 -4.15 -18.69 -2.20
C LYS A 30 -4.91 -19.27 -3.39
N PRO A 31 -4.37 -20.27 -4.10
CA PRO A 31 -5.04 -20.90 -5.24
C PRO A 31 -6.49 -21.33 -4.97
N GLU A 32 -6.75 -21.91 -3.80
CA GLU A 32 -8.06 -22.38 -3.38
C GLU A 32 -9.05 -21.23 -3.11
N ASP A 33 -8.59 -20.09 -2.61
CA ASP A 33 -9.45 -18.94 -2.30
C ASP A 33 -9.86 -18.22 -3.59
N GLN A 34 -8.92 -17.96 -4.49
CA GLN A 34 -9.22 -17.33 -5.79
C GLN A 34 -10.06 -18.23 -6.73
N ALA A 35 -9.96 -19.56 -6.59
CA ALA A 35 -10.73 -20.49 -7.42
C ALA A 35 -12.24 -20.40 -7.17
N LYS A 36 -12.67 -20.07 -5.93
CA LYS A 36 -14.09 -19.93 -5.55
C LYS A 36 -14.81 -18.84 -6.36
N TYR A 37 -14.07 -17.84 -6.82
CA TYR A 37 -14.62 -16.67 -7.50
C TYR A 37 -14.55 -16.75 -9.02
N ARG A 38 -14.07 -17.86 -9.59
CA ARG A 38 -13.87 -17.97 -11.04
C ARG A 38 -15.15 -17.66 -11.82
N GLY A 39 -15.07 -16.69 -12.73
CA GLY A 39 -16.17 -16.24 -13.57
C GLY A 39 -17.21 -15.34 -12.88
N ARG A 40 -17.10 -15.11 -11.56
CA ARG A 40 -18.06 -14.30 -10.79
C ARG A 40 -18.11 -12.85 -11.23
N TYR A 41 -17.03 -12.35 -11.82
CA TYR A 41 -16.83 -10.95 -12.21
C TYR A 41 -16.94 -10.72 -13.73
N ASN A 42 -17.39 -11.71 -14.51
CA ASN A 42 -17.55 -11.60 -15.96
C ASN A 42 -18.65 -10.62 -16.40
N GLU A 43 -19.62 -10.35 -15.52
CA GLU A 43 -20.71 -9.40 -15.77
C GLU A 43 -20.25 -7.93 -15.71
N GLY A 44 -19.02 -7.68 -15.21
CA GLY A 44 -18.40 -6.37 -15.23
C GLY A 44 -18.78 -5.42 -14.11
N TRP A 45 -18.01 -4.34 -13.99
CA TRP A 45 -18.20 -3.34 -12.93
C TRP A 45 -19.55 -2.65 -13.01
N ASP A 46 -20.10 -2.36 -14.20
CA ASP A 46 -21.36 -1.63 -14.32
C ASP A 46 -22.52 -2.40 -13.66
N ARG A 47 -22.69 -3.68 -14.03
CA ARG A 47 -23.72 -4.56 -13.46
C ARG A 47 -23.51 -4.88 -11.98
N ILE A 48 -22.25 -5.06 -11.57
CA ILE A 48 -21.95 -5.33 -10.17
C ILE A 48 -22.22 -4.11 -9.30
N ARG A 49 -21.93 -2.90 -9.79
CA ARG A 49 -22.25 -1.67 -9.06
C ARG A 49 -23.76 -1.54 -8.89
N GLU A 50 -24.53 -1.67 -9.97
CA GLU A 50 -26.00 -1.64 -9.94
C GLU A 50 -26.58 -2.64 -8.93
N SER A 51 -26.17 -3.91 -9.01
CA SER A 51 -26.68 -4.97 -8.14
C SER A 51 -26.23 -4.82 -6.68
N ARG A 52 -24.97 -4.39 -6.43
CA ARG A 52 -24.48 -4.10 -5.07
C ARG A 52 -25.26 -2.96 -4.45
N PHE A 53 -25.49 -1.87 -5.18
CA PHE A 53 -26.23 -0.73 -4.64
C PHE A 53 -27.70 -1.08 -4.34
N ALA A 54 -28.34 -1.83 -5.23
CA ALA A 54 -29.69 -2.35 -4.98
C ALA A 54 -29.74 -3.21 -3.70
N ALA A 55 -28.73 -4.05 -3.46
CA ALA A 55 -28.62 -4.82 -2.22
C ALA A 55 -28.36 -3.95 -0.98
N GLN A 56 -27.53 -2.89 -1.10
CA GLN A 56 -27.29 -1.94 -0.01
C GLN A 56 -28.56 -1.17 0.38
N LEU A 57 -29.36 -0.75 -0.61
CA LEU A 57 -30.67 -0.15 -0.39
C LEU A 57 -31.64 -1.12 0.29
N ALA A 58 -31.73 -2.36 -0.21
CA ALA A 58 -32.58 -3.39 0.37
C ALA A 58 -32.18 -3.75 1.82
N ALA A 59 -30.90 -3.62 2.17
CA ALA A 59 -30.37 -3.80 3.52
C ALA A 59 -30.58 -2.58 4.43
N GLY A 60 -31.08 -1.45 3.91
CA GLY A 60 -31.30 -0.22 4.68
C GLY A 60 -30.03 0.55 5.02
N LEU A 61 -28.93 0.34 4.30
CA LEU A 61 -27.65 1.04 4.52
C LEU A 61 -27.68 2.50 4.02
N PHE A 62 -28.68 2.83 3.21
CA PHE A 62 -28.88 4.16 2.65
C PHE A 62 -30.39 4.49 2.62
N PRO A 63 -30.78 5.78 2.69
CA PRO A 63 -32.15 6.20 2.39
C PRO A 63 -32.60 5.70 1.02
N GLU A 64 -33.88 5.33 0.87
CA GLU A 64 -34.44 4.74 -0.36
C GLU A 64 -34.24 5.61 -1.62
N GLU A 65 -34.28 6.93 -1.46
CA GLU A 65 -34.11 7.89 -2.56
C GLU A 65 -32.64 8.19 -2.90
N THR A 66 -31.68 7.54 -2.22
CA THR A 66 -30.25 7.71 -2.50
C THR A 66 -29.96 7.23 -3.91
N LYS A 67 -29.19 8.04 -4.66
CA LYS A 67 -28.77 7.70 -6.02
C LYS A 67 -27.34 7.20 -6.02
N GLN A 68 -27.09 6.19 -6.86
CA GLN A 68 -25.73 5.76 -7.15
C GLN A 68 -25.01 6.84 -7.97
N ALA A 69 -23.74 7.11 -7.64
CA ALA A 69 -22.90 7.89 -8.52
C ALA A 69 -22.77 7.23 -9.91
N PRO A 70 -22.75 8.02 -11.00
CA PRO A 70 -22.40 7.48 -12.31
C PRO A 70 -20.95 6.95 -12.30
N ARG A 71 -20.50 6.37 -13.42
CA ARG A 71 -19.06 6.15 -13.62
C ARG A 71 -18.33 7.49 -13.48
N ASN A 72 -17.16 7.47 -12.85
CA ASN A 72 -16.32 8.67 -12.82
C ASN A 72 -16.01 9.08 -14.27
N SER A 73 -16.04 10.37 -14.55
CA SER A 73 -15.80 10.96 -15.88
C SER A 73 -14.72 12.04 -15.88
N GLU A 74 -14.26 12.39 -14.68
CA GLU A 74 -13.23 13.38 -14.44
C GLU A 74 -11.90 12.90 -15.03
N PRO A 75 -11.15 13.76 -15.75
CA PRO A 75 -9.87 13.38 -16.34
C PRO A 75 -8.92 12.74 -15.32
N GLY A 76 -8.37 11.58 -15.65
CA GLY A 76 -7.47 10.82 -14.76
C GLY A 76 -8.20 9.87 -13.80
N PHE A 77 -9.52 10.02 -13.62
CA PHE A 77 -10.35 9.14 -12.80
C PHE A 77 -11.42 8.40 -13.62
N ASP A 78 -11.51 8.70 -14.91
CA ASP A 78 -12.50 8.19 -15.84
C ASP A 78 -12.52 6.67 -15.90
N VAL A 79 -13.73 6.10 -15.93
CA VAL A 79 -13.98 4.66 -16.02
C VAL A 79 -14.74 4.37 -17.31
N PRO A 80 -14.20 3.54 -18.22
CA PRO A 80 -14.92 3.15 -19.43
C PRO A 80 -16.12 2.24 -19.10
N GLU A 81 -17.08 2.17 -20.02
CA GLU A 81 -18.15 1.17 -19.94
C GLU A 81 -17.57 -0.23 -20.12
N TRP A 82 -17.99 -1.18 -19.28
CA TRP A 82 -17.45 -2.55 -19.33
C TRP A 82 -17.63 -3.22 -20.69
N ASP A 83 -18.80 -3.04 -21.31
CA ASP A 83 -19.15 -3.62 -22.60
C ASP A 83 -18.41 -2.98 -23.78
N SER A 84 -17.71 -1.85 -23.56
CA SER A 84 -16.85 -1.21 -24.57
C SER A 84 -15.44 -1.82 -24.63
N LEU A 85 -15.06 -2.65 -23.66
CA LEU A 85 -13.75 -3.29 -23.58
C LEU A 85 -13.64 -4.46 -24.57
N THR A 86 -12.41 -4.80 -24.94
CA THR A 86 -12.17 -6.04 -25.70
C THR A 86 -12.38 -7.28 -24.82
N PRO A 87 -12.70 -8.44 -25.40
CA PRO A 87 -12.84 -9.69 -24.65
C PRO A 87 -11.60 -10.06 -23.81
N GLU A 88 -10.39 -9.75 -24.30
CA GLU A 88 -9.15 -9.97 -23.57
C GLU A 88 -9.06 -9.10 -22.33
N HIS A 89 -9.44 -7.82 -22.43
CA HIS A 89 -9.49 -6.90 -21.29
C HIS A 89 -10.54 -7.34 -20.28
N GLN A 90 -11.74 -7.70 -20.72
CA GLN A 90 -12.80 -8.21 -19.82
C GLN A 90 -12.32 -9.45 -19.04
N SER A 91 -11.72 -10.42 -19.75
CA SER A 91 -11.18 -11.64 -19.13
C SER A 91 -10.09 -11.33 -18.09
N ARG A 92 -9.09 -10.51 -18.45
CA ARG A 92 -8.00 -10.14 -17.54
C ARG A 92 -8.48 -9.32 -16.35
N PHE A 93 -9.35 -8.35 -16.58
CA PHE A 93 -9.83 -7.46 -15.51
C PHE A 93 -10.72 -8.22 -14.53
N ALA A 94 -11.59 -9.12 -15.02
CA ALA A 94 -12.35 -10.02 -14.16
C ALA A 94 -11.41 -10.87 -13.31
N ARG A 95 -10.33 -11.40 -13.91
CA ARG A 95 -9.32 -12.18 -13.19
C ARG A 95 -8.68 -11.41 -12.03
N TYR A 96 -8.35 -10.13 -12.19
CA TYR A 96 -7.83 -9.33 -11.06
C TYR A 96 -8.83 -9.23 -9.90
N MET A 97 -10.11 -9.07 -10.21
CA MET A 97 -11.16 -8.97 -9.20
C MET A 97 -11.44 -10.32 -8.50
N GLU A 98 -11.28 -11.45 -9.21
CA GLU A 98 -11.32 -12.78 -8.59
C GLU A 98 -10.22 -12.96 -7.53
N VAL A 99 -9.02 -12.48 -7.81
CA VAL A 99 -7.89 -12.52 -6.86
C VAL A 99 -8.21 -11.64 -5.65
N TYR A 100 -8.66 -10.41 -5.89
CA TYR A 100 -9.06 -9.48 -4.83
C TYR A 100 -10.13 -10.10 -3.92
N ALA A 101 -11.15 -10.74 -4.50
CA ALA A 101 -12.18 -11.45 -3.74
C ALA A 101 -11.63 -12.61 -2.91
N GLY A 102 -10.69 -13.38 -3.48
CA GLY A 102 -9.97 -14.42 -2.74
C GLY A 102 -9.12 -13.87 -1.58
N MET A 103 -8.56 -12.67 -1.72
CA MET A 103 -7.88 -12.00 -0.61
C MET A 103 -8.88 -11.61 0.50
N VAL A 104 -10.05 -11.08 0.14
CA VAL A 104 -11.11 -10.71 1.10
C VAL A 104 -11.58 -11.93 1.88
N ASP A 105 -11.81 -13.06 1.20
CA ASP A 105 -12.14 -14.35 1.81
C ASP A 105 -11.06 -14.80 2.81
N SER A 106 -9.78 -14.65 2.47
CA SER A 106 -8.68 -14.98 3.38
C SER A 106 -8.65 -14.12 4.65
N VAL A 107 -9.07 -12.84 4.56
CA VAL A 107 -9.24 -11.99 5.75
C VAL A 107 -10.43 -12.44 6.58
N ASP A 108 -11.57 -12.72 5.95
CA ASP A 108 -12.77 -13.22 6.63
C ASP A 108 -12.48 -14.51 7.40
N GLN A 109 -11.83 -15.49 6.76
CA GLN A 109 -11.37 -16.72 7.42
C GLN A 109 -10.45 -16.43 8.61
N SER A 110 -9.62 -15.38 8.52
CA SER A 110 -8.69 -15.00 9.59
C SER A 110 -9.42 -14.36 10.78
N VAL A 111 -10.42 -13.53 10.52
CA VAL A 111 -11.32 -12.98 11.54
C VAL A 111 -12.11 -14.12 12.19
N GLY A 112 -12.65 -15.06 11.39
CA GLY A 112 -13.36 -16.23 11.89
C GLY A 112 -12.55 -17.04 12.91
N ARG A 113 -11.27 -17.31 12.64
CA ARG A 113 -10.38 -18.00 13.61
C ARG A 113 -10.15 -17.20 14.90
N ILE A 114 -10.15 -15.87 14.83
CA ILE A 114 -10.01 -15.02 16.02
C ILE A 114 -11.30 -15.12 16.85
N VAL A 115 -12.46 -14.98 16.22
CA VAL A 115 -13.77 -15.08 16.87
C VAL A 115 -13.97 -16.46 17.50
N GLU A 116 -13.73 -17.54 16.76
CA GLU A 116 -13.81 -18.92 17.26
C GLU A 116 -12.88 -19.14 18.46
N THR A 117 -11.66 -18.57 18.42
CA THR A 117 -10.74 -18.64 19.57
C THR A 117 -11.31 -17.93 20.80
N LEU A 118 -11.99 -16.79 20.64
CA LEU A 118 -12.64 -16.08 21.76
C LEU A 118 -13.84 -16.86 22.30
N GLU A 119 -14.60 -17.53 21.44
CA GLU A 119 -15.70 -18.42 21.83
C GLU A 119 -15.20 -19.64 22.62
N GLU A 120 -14.15 -20.32 22.13
CA GLU A 120 -13.50 -21.45 22.82
C GLU A 120 -13.00 -21.06 24.22
N LEU A 121 -12.56 -19.81 24.39
CA LEU A 121 -12.10 -19.26 25.67
C LEU A 121 -13.26 -18.76 26.55
N GLY A 122 -14.49 -18.67 26.03
CA GLY A 122 -15.64 -18.11 26.73
C GLY A 122 -15.57 -16.59 26.92
N GLU A 123 -14.83 -15.88 26.07
CA GLU A 123 -14.56 -14.44 26.21
C GLU A 123 -15.19 -13.57 25.12
N LEU A 124 -15.84 -14.18 24.12
CA LEU A 124 -16.45 -13.43 23.02
C LEU A 124 -17.42 -12.35 23.52
N ASP A 125 -18.32 -12.70 24.43
CA ASP A 125 -19.35 -11.77 24.92
C ASP A 125 -18.74 -10.51 25.57
N ASN A 126 -17.61 -10.67 26.27
CA ASN A 126 -16.91 -9.58 26.94
C ASN A 126 -15.80 -8.94 26.09
N THR A 127 -15.75 -9.21 24.79
CA THR A 127 -14.75 -8.63 23.89
C THR A 127 -15.40 -7.60 22.98
N ILE A 128 -14.84 -6.39 22.94
CA ILE A 128 -15.18 -5.40 21.91
C ILE A 128 -14.39 -5.75 20.64
N ILE A 129 -15.09 -6.11 19.57
CA ILE A 129 -14.51 -6.39 18.26
C ILE A 129 -14.86 -5.24 17.31
N VAL A 130 -13.83 -4.66 16.69
CA VAL A 130 -13.97 -3.62 15.67
C VAL A 130 -13.37 -4.14 14.37
N PHE A 131 -14.15 -4.05 13.29
CA PHE A 131 -13.71 -4.35 11.92
C PHE A 131 -13.96 -3.13 11.04
N THR A 132 -12.92 -2.66 10.36
CA THR A 132 -13.00 -1.53 9.43
C THR A 132 -11.96 -1.65 8.32
N SER A 133 -12.16 -0.90 7.24
CA SER A 133 -11.08 -0.56 6.29
C SER A 133 -10.34 0.69 6.79
N ASP A 134 -9.10 0.90 6.35
CA ASP A 134 -8.32 2.12 6.61
C ASP A 134 -8.69 3.25 5.65
N ASN A 135 -9.08 2.92 4.42
CA ASN A 135 -9.57 3.85 3.40
C ASN A 135 -10.49 3.14 2.40
N GLY A 136 -11.04 3.92 1.46
CA GLY A 136 -11.80 3.39 0.33
C GLY A 136 -10.94 2.59 -0.65
N GLY A 137 -11.60 1.89 -1.58
CA GLY A 137 -10.98 1.19 -2.70
C GLY A 137 -10.13 2.13 -3.56
N THR A 138 -9.05 1.60 -4.12
CA THR A 138 -7.97 2.37 -4.76
C THR A 138 -8.10 2.40 -6.29
N ALA A 139 -7.45 3.35 -6.96
CA ALA A 139 -7.34 3.45 -8.42
C ALA A 139 -5.92 3.17 -8.95
N GLU A 140 -5.03 2.66 -8.10
CA GLU A 140 -3.60 2.51 -8.35
C GLU A 140 -3.20 1.67 -9.57
N GLY A 141 -4.06 0.76 -10.01
CA GLY A 141 -3.83 0.01 -11.25
C GLY A 141 -4.13 0.80 -12.52
N GLY A 142 -4.50 2.08 -12.44
CA GLY A 142 -4.81 2.89 -13.62
C GLY A 142 -6.06 2.43 -14.36
N SER A 143 -6.17 2.73 -15.65
CA SER A 143 -7.35 2.37 -16.48
C SER A 143 -7.48 0.87 -16.69
N ASP A 144 -6.35 0.17 -16.82
CA ASP A 144 -6.28 -1.21 -17.32
C ASP A 144 -5.76 -2.22 -16.29
N GLY A 145 -5.48 -1.79 -15.07
CA GLY A 145 -4.72 -2.61 -14.12
C GLY A 145 -3.27 -2.76 -14.57
N THR A 146 -2.53 -3.60 -13.87
CA THR A 146 -1.13 -3.85 -14.20
C THR A 146 -0.70 -5.23 -13.74
N ARG A 147 0.25 -5.84 -14.45
CA ARG A 147 0.99 -7.05 -14.09
C ARG A 147 2.33 -6.72 -13.44
N SER A 148 2.69 -5.44 -13.41
CA SER A 148 3.97 -4.93 -12.92
C SER A 148 3.72 -3.75 -12.00
N TYR A 149 3.10 -4.00 -10.85
CA TYR A 149 2.63 -2.96 -9.93
C TYR A 149 3.73 -1.95 -9.57
N PHE A 150 4.94 -2.41 -9.20
CA PHE A 150 6.02 -1.48 -8.89
C PHE A 150 6.59 -0.70 -10.09
N ALA A 151 6.38 -1.17 -11.33
CA ALA A 151 6.78 -0.41 -12.51
C ALA A 151 5.89 0.82 -12.72
N GLN A 152 4.64 0.80 -12.23
CA GLN A 152 3.77 1.97 -12.32
C GLN A 152 4.39 3.18 -11.62
N PHE A 153 5.09 2.99 -10.49
CA PHE A 153 5.70 4.08 -9.73
C PHE A 153 6.99 4.66 -10.33
N ALA A 154 7.56 4.05 -11.36
CA ALA A 154 8.85 4.49 -11.90
C ALA A 154 8.71 5.61 -12.94
N HIS A 155 7.58 5.69 -13.66
CA HIS A 155 7.24 6.69 -14.69
C HIS A 155 8.42 7.22 -15.51
N VAL A 156 9.19 6.31 -16.11
CA VAL A 156 10.39 6.65 -16.87
C VAL A 156 9.99 7.25 -18.22
N GLN A 157 10.41 8.50 -18.46
CA GLN A 157 10.25 9.17 -19.77
C GLN A 157 11.24 8.60 -20.80
N ASP A 158 10.96 7.38 -21.27
CA ASP A 158 11.75 6.65 -22.26
C ASP A 158 10.79 5.91 -23.21
N PRO A 159 10.92 6.04 -24.54
CA PRO A 159 10.08 5.32 -25.49
C PRO A 159 10.13 3.79 -25.36
N ASP A 160 11.24 3.25 -24.84
CA ASP A 160 11.42 1.81 -24.63
C ASP A 160 10.91 1.36 -23.24
N TRP A 161 10.39 2.26 -22.41
CA TRP A 161 9.85 1.93 -21.10
C TRP A 161 8.49 1.24 -21.24
N VAL A 162 8.36 0.10 -20.54
CA VAL A 162 7.12 -0.67 -20.49
C VAL A 162 6.63 -0.70 -19.05
N GLY A 163 5.68 0.18 -18.71
CA GLY A 163 5.13 0.30 -17.36
C GLY A 163 4.27 -0.90 -16.93
N ASP A 164 3.70 -1.65 -17.88
CA ASP A 164 3.04 -2.94 -17.64
C ASP A 164 3.74 -4.02 -18.46
N VAL A 165 4.77 -4.63 -17.87
CA VAL A 165 5.56 -5.66 -18.55
C VAL A 165 4.66 -6.86 -18.87
N PRO A 166 4.67 -7.38 -20.11
CA PRO A 166 3.91 -8.57 -20.47
C PRO A 166 4.39 -9.79 -19.68
N HIS A 167 3.44 -10.47 -19.03
CA HIS A 167 3.66 -11.70 -18.27
C HIS A 167 2.62 -12.75 -18.66
N ASP A 168 2.92 -14.01 -18.36
CA ASP A 168 1.93 -15.08 -18.44
C ASP A 168 0.78 -14.79 -17.47
N GLU A 169 -0.42 -14.58 -18.02
CA GLU A 169 -1.62 -14.24 -17.23
C GLU A 169 -2.06 -15.40 -16.31
N SER A 170 -1.57 -16.62 -16.52
CA SER A 170 -1.79 -17.74 -15.60
C SER A 170 -1.18 -17.50 -14.22
N LEU A 171 -0.18 -16.61 -14.13
CA LEU A 171 0.50 -16.23 -12.89
C LEU A 171 -0.26 -15.18 -12.06
N ILE A 172 -1.33 -14.58 -12.61
CA ILE A 172 -2.12 -13.55 -11.91
C ILE A 172 -2.70 -14.12 -10.61
N GLY A 173 -2.38 -13.44 -9.50
CA GLY A 173 -2.76 -13.79 -8.13
C GLY A 173 -1.77 -14.69 -7.41
N GLY A 174 -0.75 -15.20 -8.11
CA GLY A 174 0.34 -15.97 -7.52
C GLY A 174 1.48 -15.08 -7.00
N PRO A 175 2.46 -15.67 -6.28
CA PRO A 175 3.58 -14.93 -5.72
C PRO A 175 4.60 -14.47 -6.78
N GLN A 176 4.48 -14.97 -8.02
CA GLN A 176 5.45 -14.71 -9.09
C GLN A 176 5.27 -13.35 -9.76
N LEU A 177 4.09 -12.74 -9.58
CA LEU A 177 3.70 -11.54 -10.29
C LEU A 177 3.11 -10.53 -9.31
N GLY A 178 3.46 -9.25 -9.49
CA GLY A 178 2.91 -8.15 -8.71
C GLY A 178 1.82 -7.45 -9.50
N VAL A 179 0.54 -7.81 -9.26
CA VAL A 179 -0.58 -7.29 -10.06
C VAL A 179 -1.42 -6.27 -9.31
N HIS A 180 -2.16 -5.44 -10.04
CA HIS A 180 -3.23 -4.59 -9.51
C HIS A 180 -4.43 -4.54 -10.45
N TYR A 181 -5.65 -4.41 -9.91
CA TYR A 181 -6.88 -4.25 -10.69
C TYR A 181 -7.01 -2.85 -11.31
N PRO A 182 -7.75 -2.67 -12.43
CA PRO A 182 -8.12 -1.37 -12.99
C PRO A 182 -9.06 -0.58 -12.09
N ARG A 183 -8.99 0.76 -12.14
CA ARG A 183 -9.78 1.69 -11.34
C ARG A 183 -11.30 1.47 -11.41
N GLY A 184 -11.83 0.86 -12.48
CA GLY A 184 -13.24 0.43 -12.54
C GLY A 184 -13.64 -0.52 -11.39
N TRP A 185 -12.75 -1.43 -10.98
CA TRP A 185 -12.96 -2.27 -9.80
C TRP A 185 -12.75 -1.53 -8.47
N GLY A 186 -11.91 -0.49 -8.47
CA GLY A 186 -11.82 0.47 -7.36
C GLY A 186 -13.16 1.15 -7.11
N GLN A 187 -13.79 1.67 -8.16
CA GLN A 187 -15.07 2.38 -8.06
C GLN A 187 -16.19 1.40 -7.70
N THR A 188 -16.06 0.17 -8.14
CA THR A 188 -16.95 -0.93 -7.75
C THR A 188 -16.86 -1.23 -6.26
N SER A 189 -15.65 -1.22 -5.68
CA SER A 189 -15.45 -1.39 -4.24
C SER A 189 -16.04 -0.22 -3.45
N ASN A 190 -16.07 0.97 -4.05
CA ASN A 190 -16.59 2.20 -3.44
C ASN A 190 -18.07 2.45 -3.67
N THR A 191 -18.81 1.53 -4.30
CA THR A 191 -20.25 1.71 -4.54
C THR A 191 -20.97 2.06 -3.23
N PRO A 192 -21.77 3.16 -3.21
CA PRO A 192 -22.26 3.95 -4.35
C PRO A 192 -21.50 5.24 -4.70
N PHE A 193 -20.31 5.46 -4.15
CA PHE A 193 -19.62 6.76 -4.12
C PHE A 193 -18.74 7.06 -5.35
N ARG A 194 -18.32 8.32 -5.44
CA ARG A 194 -17.31 8.83 -6.39
C ARG A 194 -15.90 8.69 -5.80
N PHE A 195 -14.91 8.59 -6.70
CA PHE A 195 -13.48 8.57 -6.39
C PHE A 195 -13.02 7.42 -5.47
N TYR A 196 -11.79 7.55 -4.93
CA TYR A 196 -10.98 6.45 -4.42
C TYR A 196 -10.15 6.86 -3.20
N LYS A 197 -9.36 5.91 -2.67
CA LYS A 197 -8.21 6.17 -1.80
C LYS A 197 -7.43 7.42 -2.26
N GLY A 198 -7.01 8.24 -1.31
CA GLY A 198 -6.30 9.50 -1.55
C GLY A 198 -7.21 10.72 -1.76
N GLN A 199 -8.51 10.55 -2.03
CA GLN A 199 -9.45 11.66 -2.18
C GLN A 199 -10.37 11.82 -0.96
N SER A 200 -10.69 13.08 -0.60
CA SER A 200 -11.57 13.40 0.55
C SER A 200 -13.07 13.11 0.31
N PHE A 201 -13.44 12.76 -0.93
CA PHE A 201 -14.80 12.33 -1.29
C PHE A 201 -15.16 11.01 -0.62
N ALA A 202 -16.46 10.70 -0.53
CA ALA A 202 -16.97 9.53 0.17
C ALA A 202 -16.35 8.21 -0.31
N GLY A 203 -16.00 8.07 -1.59
CA GLY A 203 -15.33 6.87 -2.08
C GLY A 203 -13.90 6.70 -1.59
N GLY A 204 -13.26 7.74 -1.05
CA GLY A 204 -11.95 7.64 -0.42
C GLY A 204 -12.00 7.53 1.10
N VAL A 205 -12.97 8.15 1.76
CA VAL A 205 -13.00 8.27 3.23
C VAL A 205 -14.15 7.53 3.93
N ARG A 206 -15.19 7.11 3.21
CA ARG A 206 -16.32 6.37 3.81
C ARG A 206 -16.09 4.86 3.64
N VAL A 207 -15.79 4.21 4.75
CA VAL A 207 -15.40 2.79 4.81
C VAL A 207 -16.44 1.96 5.56
N PRO A 208 -16.51 0.63 5.34
CA PRO A 208 -17.30 -0.24 6.19
C PRO A 208 -16.76 -0.20 7.63
N PHE A 209 -17.66 -0.12 8.61
CA PHE A 209 -17.33 -0.17 10.03
C PHE A 209 -18.34 -1.06 10.75
N VAL A 210 -17.84 -2.06 11.48
CA VAL A 210 -18.64 -2.96 12.31
C VAL A 210 -18.03 -3.00 13.71
N LEU A 211 -18.88 -2.84 14.72
CA LEU A 211 -18.51 -3.01 16.12
C LEU A 211 -19.46 -4.01 16.77
N SER A 212 -18.89 -4.99 17.48
CA SER A 212 -19.63 -5.97 18.27
C SER A 212 -19.12 -5.99 19.70
N TRP A 213 -20.05 -6.00 20.65
CA TRP A 213 -19.75 -6.23 22.08
C TRP A 213 -20.99 -6.82 22.76
N PRO A 214 -21.18 -8.16 22.71
CA PRO A 214 -22.45 -8.78 23.09
C PRO A 214 -22.88 -8.51 24.55
N ALA A 215 -21.93 -8.43 25.49
CA ALA A 215 -22.24 -8.18 26.90
C ALA A 215 -22.57 -6.71 27.20
N GLY A 216 -22.13 -5.76 26.36
CA GLY A 216 -22.23 -4.32 26.66
C GLY A 216 -23.07 -3.50 25.70
N LEU A 217 -23.48 -4.06 24.55
CA LEU A 217 -24.41 -3.44 23.61
C LEU A 217 -25.61 -4.36 23.38
N ASP A 218 -26.81 -3.89 23.73
CA ASP A 218 -28.06 -4.59 23.43
C ASP A 218 -28.41 -4.41 21.94
N THR A 219 -28.13 -5.43 21.14
CA THR A 219 -28.48 -5.44 19.71
C THR A 219 -29.88 -6.01 19.46
N THR A 220 -30.53 -6.58 20.46
CA THR A 220 -31.82 -7.28 20.32
C THR A 220 -33.01 -6.33 20.43
N SER A 221 -32.88 -5.26 21.21
CA SER A 221 -33.93 -4.25 21.39
C SER A 221 -33.90 -3.13 20.34
N ASP A 222 -32.84 -3.06 19.53
CA ASP A 222 -32.38 -1.81 18.90
C ASP A 222 -32.47 -1.81 17.36
N GLY A 223 -33.36 -2.65 16.82
CA GLY A 223 -33.65 -2.75 15.38
C GLY A 223 -32.63 -3.62 14.63
N ASN A 224 -32.09 -3.09 13.53
CA ASN A 224 -31.15 -3.80 12.65
C ASN A 224 -29.67 -3.50 12.96
N GLY A 225 -29.37 -2.76 14.02
CA GLY A 225 -27.99 -2.39 14.43
C GLY A 225 -27.32 -1.32 13.55
N ILE A 226 -28.02 -0.76 12.55
CA ILE A 226 -27.45 0.30 11.69
C ILE A 226 -27.43 1.64 12.44
N ARG A 227 -26.33 2.39 12.27
CA ARG A 227 -26.15 3.75 12.75
C ARG A 227 -25.77 4.65 11.58
N ASN A 228 -26.51 5.75 11.41
CA ASN A 228 -26.36 6.68 10.28
C ASN A 228 -25.73 8.02 10.71
N GLN A 229 -25.48 8.19 12.00
CA GLN A 229 -24.82 9.33 12.58
C GLN A 229 -23.38 9.45 12.04
N PHE A 230 -22.91 10.67 11.85
CA PHE A 230 -21.52 10.91 11.47
C PHE A 230 -20.58 10.44 12.58
N ALA A 231 -19.54 9.72 12.21
CA ALA A 231 -18.43 9.33 13.06
C ALA A 231 -17.17 9.24 12.20
N TYR A 232 -16.01 9.40 12.82
CA TYR A 232 -14.72 9.37 12.14
C TYR A 232 -13.71 8.50 12.90
N VAL A 233 -12.62 8.10 12.25
CA VAL A 233 -11.63 7.18 12.85
C VAL A 233 -11.00 7.75 14.13
N THR A 234 -10.93 9.08 14.26
CA THR A 234 -10.46 9.80 15.45
C THR A 234 -11.32 9.54 16.69
N ASP A 235 -12.58 9.12 16.51
CA ASP A 235 -13.52 8.79 17.59
C ASP A 235 -13.24 7.43 18.21
N LEU A 236 -12.50 6.55 17.53
CA LEU A 236 -12.34 5.16 17.96
C LEU A 236 -11.62 5.05 19.31
N ALA A 237 -10.52 5.79 19.48
CA ALA A 237 -9.75 5.76 20.72
C ALA A 237 -10.58 6.24 21.95
N PRO A 238 -11.19 7.46 21.94
CA PRO A 238 -12.02 7.89 23.06
C PRO A 238 -13.23 6.98 23.28
N THR A 239 -13.85 6.44 22.22
CA THR A 239 -14.97 5.49 22.34
C THR A 239 -14.56 4.21 23.04
N LEU A 240 -13.44 3.59 22.66
CA LEU A 240 -12.99 2.35 23.28
C LEU A 240 -12.60 2.54 24.75
N LEU A 241 -12.00 3.69 25.09
CA LEU A 241 -11.66 4.03 26.48
C LEU A 241 -12.92 4.23 27.34
N ASP A 242 -13.93 4.93 26.82
CA ASP A 242 -15.24 5.12 27.47
C ASP A 242 -15.95 3.77 27.69
N LEU A 243 -16.08 2.95 26.64
CA LEU A 243 -16.70 1.62 26.75
C LEU A 243 -15.96 0.70 27.73
N ALA A 244 -14.64 0.81 27.82
CA ALA A 244 -13.82 0.05 28.77
C ALA A 244 -13.81 0.63 30.19
N GLY A 245 -14.41 1.80 30.42
CA GLY A 245 -14.39 2.50 31.72
C GLY A 245 -12.99 2.96 32.14
N ILE A 246 -12.12 3.27 31.18
CA ILE A 246 -10.74 3.70 31.43
C ILE A 246 -10.68 5.22 31.51
N GLU A 247 -10.22 5.74 32.65
CA GLU A 247 -9.93 7.17 32.80
C GLU A 247 -8.75 7.58 31.92
N VAL A 248 -8.94 8.67 31.15
CA VAL A 248 -7.90 9.23 30.29
C VAL A 248 -6.99 10.15 31.11
N PRO A 249 -5.66 9.91 31.14
CA PRO A 249 -4.74 10.82 31.82
C PRO A 249 -4.70 12.19 31.14
N THR A 250 -4.88 13.26 31.92
CA THR A 250 -4.78 14.65 31.45
C THR A 250 -3.35 15.19 31.48
N VAL A 251 -2.40 14.43 32.04
CA VAL A 251 -0.99 14.77 32.16
C VAL A 251 -0.12 13.57 31.82
N ARG A 252 0.92 13.79 31.02
CA ARG A 252 1.95 12.79 30.69
C ARG A 252 3.34 13.39 30.83
N ASN A 253 4.20 12.77 31.64
CA ASN A 253 5.57 13.24 31.92
C ASN A 253 5.64 14.71 32.41
N GLY A 254 4.65 15.14 33.22
CA GLY A 254 4.57 16.50 33.75
C GLY A 254 4.09 17.56 32.76
N LEU A 255 3.70 17.17 31.54
CA LEU A 255 3.11 18.06 30.53
C LEU A 255 1.63 17.73 30.35
N PRO A 256 0.77 18.71 30.00
CA PRO A 256 -0.60 18.43 29.57
C PRO A 256 -0.61 17.38 28.46
N ALA A 257 -1.47 16.39 28.58
CA ALA A 257 -1.70 15.44 27.50
C ALA A 257 -2.33 16.18 26.31
N LYS A 258 -2.00 15.77 25.08
CA LYS A 258 -2.68 16.28 23.89
C LYS A 258 -4.16 15.86 23.98
N GLU A 259 -5.06 16.79 23.68
CA GLU A 259 -6.47 16.48 23.53
C GLU A 259 -6.67 15.52 22.35
N PHE A 260 -7.72 14.70 22.42
CA PHE A 260 -8.12 13.88 21.28
C PHE A 260 -8.70 14.76 20.18
N ASP A 261 -8.36 14.43 18.93
CA ASP A 261 -8.94 15.10 17.76
C ASP A 261 -10.38 14.60 17.46
N GLY A 262 -10.84 13.54 18.15
CA GLY A 262 -12.19 12.98 18.04
C GLY A 262 -12.88 12.87 19.39
N VAL A 263 -14.12 12.37 19.38
CA VAL A 263 -15.02 12.30 20.53
C VAL A 263 -15.57 10.88 20.74
N SER A 264 -16.05 10.56 21.95
CA SER A 264 -16.68 9.25 22.18
C SER A 264 -18.01 9.15 21.43
N ALA A 265 -18.17 8.07 20.66
CA ALA A 265 -19.38 7.67 19.97
C ALA A 265 -20.22 6.64 20.78
N ALA A 266 -19.90 6.43 22.06
CA ALA A 266 -20.57 5.40 22.88
C ALA A 266 -22.09 5.58 22.96
N ASP A 267 -22.58 6.83 22.98
CA ASP A 267 -24.02 7.12 23.00
C ASP A 267 -24.73 6.70 21.70
N ILE A 268 -24.08 6.87 20.54
CA ILE A 268 -24.58 6.41 19.24
C ILE A 268 -24.65 4.87 19.23
N LEU A 269 -23.66 4.19 19.82
CA LEU A 269 -23.65 2.73 19.90
C LEU A 269 -24.81 2.22 20.77
N ARG A 270 -25.09 2.90 21.88
CA ARG A 270 -26.17 2.54 22.83
C ARG A 270 -27.57 2.98 22.40
N SER A 271 -27.69 3.93 21.48
CA SER A 271 -28.99 4.45 21.07
C SER A 271 -29.02 4.93 19.61
N PRO A 272 -29.94 4.42 18.77
CA PRO A 272 -30.06 4.80 17.37
C PRO A 272 -30.61 6.22 17.18
N VAL A 273 -31.18 6.82 18.23
CA VAL A 273 -31.72 8.19 18.21
C VAL A 273 -30.77 9.22 18.82
N ALA A 274 -29.62 8.78 19.36
CA ALA A 274 -28.59 9.70 19.81
C ALA A 274 -28.07 10.52 18.61
N ALA A 275 -27.87 11.81 18.81
CA ALA A 275 -27.19 12.65 17.84
C ALA A 275 -25.70 12.34 17.84
N SER A 276 -25.03 12.60 16.72
CA SER A 276 -23.56 12.60 16.75
C SER A 276 -23.05 13.76 17.59
N THR A 277 -22.07 13.47 18.43
CA THR A 277 -21.27 14.48 19.14
C THR A 277 -20.09 14.96 18.29
N HIS A 278 -19.79 14.27 17.18
CA HIS A 278 -18.77 14.66 16.20
C HIS A 278 -19.39 15.62 15.18
N THR A 279 -19.31 16.92 15.46
CA THR A 279 -19.99 17.94 14.66
C THR A 279 -19.17 18.47 13.49
N GLU A 280 -17.84 18.32 13.52
CA GLU A 280 -16.95 18.81 12.46
C GLU A 280 -15.71 17.94 12.26
N GLN A 281 -15.23 17.84 11.01
CA GLN A 281 -14.03 17.09 10.65
C GLN A 281 -13.33 17.76 9.47
N TYR A 282 -12.03 18.06 9.60
CA TYR A 282 -11.20 18.47 8.47
C TYR A 282 -10.48 17.24 7.86
N THR A 283 -10.21 17.28 6.56
CA THR A 283 -9.33 16.33 5.88
C THR A 283 -8.46 17.07 4.87
N GLU A 284 -7.21 16.63 4.73
CA GLU A 284 -6.29 17.06 3.68
C GLU A 284 -5.39 15.87 3.33
N MET A 285 -5.21 15.61 2.04
CA MET A 285 -4.25 14.62 1.55
C MET A 285 -3.82 15.02 0.14
N THR A 286 -2.51 15.25 -0.03
CA THR A 286 -1.88 15.57 -1.33
C THR A 286 -2.58 16.69 -2.11
N GLY A 287 -3.11 17.69 -1.39
CA GLY A 287 -3.84 18.83 -1.95
C GLY A 287 -5.35 18.61 -2.11
N ASN A 288 -5.85 17.38 -1.97
CA ASN A 288 -7.27 17.09 -1.85
C ASN A 288 -7.76 17.54 -0.48
N ARG A 289 -8.93 18.20 -0.43
CA ARG A 289 -9.45 18.83 0.79
C ARG A 289 -10.86 18.39 1.09
N GLY A 290 -11.17 18.29 2.38
CA GLY A 290 -12.51 18.08 2.87
C GLY A 290 -12.79 18.79 4.20
N TYR A 291 -14.00 19.31 4.35
CA TYR A 291 -14.50 19.81 5.63
C TYR A 291 -15.94 19.38 5.82
N TYR A 292 -16.21 18.61 6.88
CA TYR A 292 -17.55 18.28 7.32
C TYR A 292 -17.96 19.22 8.46
N LYS A 293 -19.20 19.71 8.44
CA LYS A 293 -19.82 20.39 9.57
C LYS A 293 -21.34 20.21 9.56
N ASP A 294 -21.88 19.56 10.59
CA ASP A 294 -23.33 19.42 10.84
C ASP A 294 -24.13 18.99 9.59
N GLY A 295 -23.63 18.01 8.84
CA GLY A 295 -24.29 17.49 7.64
C GLY A 295 -23.92 18.20 6.34
N TRP A 296 -23.22 19.34 6.39
CA TRP A 296 -22.63 19.96 5.22
C TRP A 296 -21.22 19.44 5.01
N LYS A 297 -20.84 19.20 3.75
CA LYS A 297 -19.50 18.77 3.38
C LYS A 297 -18.96 19.63 2.24
N LEU A 298 -17.83 20.27 2.47
CA LEU A 298 -17.07 21.04 1.49
C LEU A 298 -15.91 20.18 0.99
N LEU A 299 -15.75 20.04 -0.32
CA LEU A 299 -14.77 19.14 -0.93
C LEU A 299 -14.04 19.83 -2.09
N ALA A 300 -12.77 19.50 -2.28
CA ALA A 300 -12.02 19.87 -3.48
C ALA A 300 -11.02 18.77 -3.83
N LEU A 301 -10.95 18.40 -5.10
CA LEU A 301 -9.79 17.68 -5.62
C LEU A 301 -8.56 18.59 -5.60
N ALA A 302 -7.37 18.00 -5.58
CA ALA A 302 -6.13 18.74 -5.74
C ALA A 302 -6.14 19.55 -7.05
N PRO A 303 -6.09 20.89 -6.99
CA PRO A 303 -6.12 21.75 -8.19
C PRO A 303 -4.73 21.87 -8.82
N GLU A 304 -4.66 22.36 -10.08
CA GLU A 304 -3.39 22.72 -10.71
C GLU A 304 -2.65 23.82 -9.94
N ASN A 305 -3.37 24.86 -9.53
CA ASN A 305 -2.89 25.88 -8.62
C ASN A 305 -3.34 25.53 -7.20
N ILE A 306 -2.41 25.06 -6.37
CA ILE A 306 -2.72 24.58 -5.01
C ILE A 306 -3.45 25.64 -4.18
N ASP A 307 -3.20 26.94 -4.39
CA ASP A 307 -3.82 28.02 -3.62
C ASP A 307 -5.26 28.37 -4.05
N GLU A 308 -5.75 27.78 -5.15
CA GLU A 308 -7.07 28.06 -5.72
C GLU A 308 -7.93 26.78 -5.80
N PRO A 309 -8.44 26.26 -4.67
CA PRO A 309 -9.28 25.06 -4.68
C PRO A 309 -10.62 25.33 -5.39
N ASN A 310 -11.02 24.38 -6.24
CA ASN A 310 -12.36 24.36 -6.81
C ASN A 310 -13.33 23.68 -5.83
N TRP A 311 -13.92 24.48 -4.94
CA TRP A 311 -14.82 23.99 -3.90
C TRP A 311 -16.16 23.51 -4.44
N GLN A 312 -16.53 22.30 -4.05
CA GLN A 312 -17.86 21.71 -4.19
C GLN A 312 -18.53 21.60 -2.83
N LEU A 313 -19.83 21.86 -2.75
CA LEU A 313 -20.58 21.84 -1.50
C LEU A 313 -21.73 20.84 -1.57
N PHE A 314 -21.82 19.95 -0.59
CA PHE A 314 -22.86 18.93 -0.50
C PHE A 314 -23.58 18.97 0.85
N ASN A 315 -24.85 18.58 0.86
CA ASN A 315 -25.56 18.24 2.09
C ASN A 315 -25.67 16.71 2.20
N VAL A 316 -24.77 16.10 2.95
CA VAL A 316 -24.63 14.63 3.02
C VAL A 316 -25.73 13.93 3.83
N THR A 317 -26.60 14.70 4.49
CA THR A 317 -27.80 14.14 5.16
C THR A 317 -28.90 13.78 4.16
N THR A 318 -28.96 14.49 3.03
CA THR A 318 -29.93 14.26 1.95
C THR A 318 -29.29 13.70 0.69
N ASP A 319 -28.00 13.95 0.49
CA ASP A 319 -27.19 13.47 -0.64
C ASP A 319 -25.91 12.79 -0.11
N PRO A 320 -26.01 11.58 0.46
CA PRO A 320 -24.86 10.88 1.03
C PRO A 320 -23.85 10.40 -0.03
N THR A 321 -24.16 10.57 -1.33
CA THR A 321 -23.30 10.17 -2.46
C THR A 321 -22.62 11.33 -3.18
N GLU A 322 -22.82 12.58 -2.70
CA GLU A 322 -22.07 13.76 -3.13
C GLU A 322 -22.22 14.03 -4.64
N LEU A 323 -23.47 14.06 -5.12
CA LEU A 323 -23.82 14.23 -6.52
C LEU A 323 -24.28 15.65 -6.85
N ASP A 324 -25.05 16.26 -5.97
CA ASP A 324 -25.66 17.57 -6.21
C ASP A 324 -24.78 18.68 -5.62
N ASP A 325 -23.92 19.28 -6.46
CA ASP A 325 -23.07 20.40 -6.03
C ASP A 325 -23.89 21.68 -5.83
N LEU A 326 -23.97 22.11 -4.57
CA LEU A 326 -24.74 23.25 -4.10
C LEU A 326 -23.90 24.53 -3.95
N ALA A 327 -22.62 24.53 -4.34
CA ALA A 327 -21.70 25.64 -4.09
C ALA A 327 -22.21 26.98 -4.68
N SER A 328 -22.74 26.93 -5.91
CA SER A 328 -23.30 28.12 -6.58
C SER A 328 -24.59 28.65 -5.93
N GLN A 329 -25.34 27.78 -5.26
CA GLN A 329 -26.59 28.11 -4.58
C GLN A 329 -26.35 28.67 -3.17
N PHE A 330 -25.30 28.22 -2.49
CA PHE A 330 -24.97 28.63 -1.11
C PHE A 330 -23.52 29.16 -1.00
N PRO A 331 -23.14 30.24 -1.72
CA PRO A 331 -21.78 30.77 -1.69
C PRO A 331 -21.35 31.28 -0.31
N GLY A 332 -22.31 31.70 0.53
CA GLY A 332 -22.03 32.06 1.92
C GLY A 332 -21.60 30.86 2.78
N LYS A 333 -22.24 29.69 2.56
CA LYS A 333 -21.88 28.44 3.25
C LYS A 333 -20.53 27.92 2.79
N VAL A 334 -20.23 28.03 1.48
CA VAL A 334 -18.89 27.73 0.94
C VAL A 334 -17.82 28.54 1.66
N ARG A 335 -17.99 29.87 1.77
CA ARG A 335 -17.02 30.73 2.46
C ARG A 335 -16.87 30.36 3.94
N GLU A 336 -17.98 30.15 4.64
CA GLU A 336 -17.98 29.74 6.04
C GLU A 336 -17.17 28.46 6.27
N LEU A 337 -17.40 27.42 5.46
CA LEU A 337 -16.70 26.14 5.61
C LEU A 337 -15.26 26.19 5.11
N ALA A 338 -14.95 27.01 4.10
CA ALA A 338 -13.59 27.22 3.64
C ALA A 338 -12.74 27.93 4.72
N ASP A 339 -13.29 28.96 5.37
CA ASP A 339 -12.64 29.63 6.50
C ASP A 339 -12.44 28.66 7.68
N ALA A 340 -13.42 27.79 7.96
CA ALA A 340 -13.31 26.77 9.01
C ALA A 340 -12.24 25.71 8.68
N TRP A 341 -12.16 25.29 7.42
CA TRP A 341 -11.11 24.39 6.93
C TRP A 341 -9.73 25.01 7.10
N ASP A 342 -9.53 26.28 6.70
CA ASP A 342 -8.24 26.97 6.83
C ASP A 342 -7.78 27.08 8.29
N ASN A 343 -8.69 27.44 9.20
CA ASN A 343 -8.42 27.48 10.63
C ASN A 343 -8.01 26.09 11.17
N SER A 344 -8.72 25.04 10.77
CA SER A 344 -8.40 23.66 11.16
C SER A 344 -7.06 23.21 10.60
N ALA A 345 -6.76 23.56 9.35
CA ALA A 345 -5.50 23.25 8.69
C ALA A 345 -4.30 23.88 9.41
N TRP A 346 -4.41 25.15 9.85
CA TRP A 346 -3.40 25.79 10.69
C TRP A 346 -3.23 25.11 12.04
N ALA A 347 -4.33 24.80 12.72
CA ALA A 347 -4.31 24.13 14.02
C ALA A 347 -3.64 22.75 13.95
N ASN A 348 -3.76 22.07 12.81
CA ASN A 348 -3.23 20.73 12.57
C ASN A 348 -1.94 20.70 11.75
N THR A 349 -1.26 21.83 11.59
CA THR A 349 0.05 21.92 10.91
C THR A 349 0.06 21.39 9.47
N VAL A 350 -1.07 21.54 8.77
CA VAL A 350 -1.22 21.14 7.36
C VAL A 350 -0.37 22.04 6.44
N PHE A 351 -0.16 23.30 6.82
CA PHE A 351 0.58 24.24 6.00
C PHE A 351 2.11 24.12 6.13
N PRO A 352 2.87 24.40 5.05
CA PRO A 352 2.38 24.77 3.72
C PRO A 352 1.76 23.58 2.98
N LEU A 353 0.71 23.83 2.20
CA LEU A 353 0.21 22.82 1.28
C LEU A 353 1.26 22.56 0.23
N LEU A 354 1.86 21.39 0.30
CA LEU A 354 2.84 20.98 -0.67
C LEU A 354 2.04 20.56 -1.91
N GLY A 355 1.91 21.48 -2.87
CA GLY A 355 1.51 21.13 -4.22
C GLY A 355 2.52 20.19 -4.87
N ASN A 356 2.35 19.91 -6.16
CA ASN A 356 3.26 19.08 -6.94
C ASN A 356 4.73 19.59 -6.85
N GLY A 357 5.55 19.01 -5.96
CA GLY A 357 7.01 19.20 -5.99
C GLY A 357 7.79 19.35 -4.69
N VAL A 358 7.21 19.23 -3.48
CA VAL A 358 7.97 19.44 -2.22
C VAL A 358 7.91 18.26 -1.23
N GLY A 359 7.31 17.12 -1.62
CA GLY A 359 7.20 15.91 -0.77
C GLY A 359 8.53 15.32 -0.27
N ALA A 360 9.67 15.78 -0.79
CA ALA A 360 11.00 15.27 -0.46
C ALA A 360 11.89 16.22 0.35
N VAL A 361 11.35 17.07 1.25
CA VAL A 361 12.20 17.73 2.27
C VAL A 361 12.67 16.68 3.27
N ARG A 362 13.74 15.98 2.92
CA ARG A 362 14.39 14.97 3.75
C ARG A 362 15.11 15.65 4.91
N ARG A 363 15.04 15.05 6.10
CA ARG A 363 15.79 15.57 7.25
C ARG A 363 17.29 15.51 6.94
N PRO A 364 18.08 16.54 7.26
CA PRO A 364 19.53 16.50 7.00
C PRO A 364 20.25 15.26 7.56
N GLU A 365 19.74 14.71 8.66
CA GLU A 365 20.21 13.48 9.30
C GLU A 365 20.12 12.25 8.40
N GLU A 366 19.15 12.22 7.47
CA GLU A 366 18.98 11.12 6.50
C GLU A 366 20.11 11.08 5.46
N ALA A 367 20.93 12.14 5.33
CA ALA A 367 22.12 12.10 4.48
C ALA A 367 23.08 10.97 4.88
N ALA A 368 23.14 10.64 6.18
CA ALA A 368 23.93 9.51 6.68
C ALA A 368 23.45 8.15 6.17
N LEU A 369 22.20 8.08 5.69
CA LEU A 369 21.63 6.89 5.06
C LEU A 369 22.24 6.56 3.69
N SER A 370 22.92 7.53 3.07
CA SER A 370 23.63 7.34 1.80
C SER A 370 25.15 7.15 1.96
N HIS A 371 25.66 6.97 3.19
CA HIS A 371 27.07 6.64 3.41
C HIS A 371 27.38 5.18 3.06
N THR A 372 28.66 4.83 2.90
CA THR A 372 29.10 3.44 2.78
C THR A 372 28.60 2.60 3.95
N VAL A 373 28.17 1.36 3.66
CA VAL A 373 27.81 0.37 4.69
C VAL A 373 28.47 -0.96 4.39
N ARG A 374 29.06 -1.56 5.43
CA ARG A 374 29.63 -2.91 5.41
C ARG A 374 28.73 -3.85 6.19
N ILE A 375 28.16 -4.84 5.52
CA ILE A 375 27.19 -5.80 6.07
C ILE A 375 27.90 -7.14 6.24
N LEU A 376 28.03 -7.61 7.48
CA LEU A 376 28.68 -8.88 7.77
C LEU A 376 27.79 -10.06 7.37
N ALA A 377 28.40 -11.19 7.02
CA ALA A 377 27.65 -12.42 6.81
C ALA A 377 26.82 -12.79 8.06
N GLY A 378 25.59 -13.27 7.85
CA GLY A 378 24.64 -13.58 8.93
C GLY A 378 23.87 -12.37 9.50
N THR A 379 24.15 -11.15 9.02
CA THR A 379 23.32 -9.98 9.36
C THR A 379 21.91 -10.14 8.78
N PRO A 380 20.84 -9.83 9.53
CA PRO A 380 19.50 -9.74 8.97
C PRO A 380 19.43 -8.79 7.76
N THR A 381 18.47 -9.01 6.86
CA THR A 381 18.24 -8.17 5.68
C THR A 381 18.24 -6.69 6.05
N LEU A 382 19.08 -5.90 5.38
CA LEU A 382 19.10 -4.45 5.52
C LEU A 382 17.76 -3.88 5.05
N GLU A 383 17.17 -3.00 5.83
CA GLU A 383 15.83 -2.49 5.56
C GLU A 383 15.75 -1.70 4.23
N ARG A 384 14.56 -1.67 3.64
CA ARG A 384 14.31 -1.22 2.25
C ARG A 384 14.74 0.23 1.99
N TYR A 385 14.46 1.13 2.92
CA TYR A 385 14.69 2.56 2.76
C TYR A 385 16.17 2.85 2.79
N ARG A 386 16.90 2.35 3.79
CA ARG A 386 18.36 2.40 3.80
C ARG A 386 18.95 1.78 2.54
N SER A 387 18.40 0.66 2.07
CA SER A 387 18.88 0.00 0.85
C SER A 387 18.70 0.87 -0.40
N SER A 388 17.56 1.56 -0.55
CA SER A 388 17.32 2.48 -1.69
C SER A 388 18.26 3.68 -1.65
N ARG A 389 18.54 4.25 -0.46
CA ARG A 389 19.49 5.37 -0.30
C ARG A 389 20.91 5.07 -0.74
N LEU A 390 21.28 3.79 -0.88
CA LEU A 390 22.59 3.36 -1.37
C LEU A 390 22.68 3.30 -2.90
N ILE A 391 21.56 3.17 -3.62
CA ILE A 391 21.56 2.82 -5.04
C ILE A 391 20.77 3.78 -5.93
N SER A 392 19.71 4.42 -5.43
CA SER A 392 18.77 5.16 -6.28
C SER A 392 19.46 6.33 -6.98
N PHE A 393 19.28 6.39 -8.31
CA PHE A 393 19.70 7.49 -9.18
C PHE A 393 21.21 7.76 -9.25
N ARG A 394 22.05 6.81 -8.83
CA ARG A 394 23.50 7.00 -8.68
C ARG A 394 24.32 5.83 -9.19
N ASP A 395 25.61 6.10 -9.36
CA ASP A 395 26.63 5.06 -9.43
C ASP A 395 26.77 4.42 -8.03
N PHE A 396 27.17 3.16 -7.95
CA PHE A 396 27.55 2.51 -6.68
C PHE A 396 28.37 1.26 -6.92
N ASP A 397 29.17 0.89 -5.92
CA ASP A 397 29.96 -0.35 -5.94
C ASP A 397 29.45 -1.32 -4.88
N ILE A 398 29.46 -2.61 -5.22
CA ILE A 398 29.27 -3.72 -4.29
C ILE A 398 30.59 -4.48 -4.21
N THR A 399 31.20 -4.52 -3.03
CA THR A 399 32.40 -5.33 -2.77
C THR A 399 32.04 -6.50 -1.86
N VAL A 400 32.19 -7.70 -2.37
CA VAL A 400 32.06 -8.96 -1.64
C VAL A 400 33.45 -9.39 -1.15
N GLU A 401 33.54 -9.74 0.12
CA GLU A 401 34.74 -10.29 0.75
C GLU A 401 34.52 -11.77 1.10
N LEU A 402 35.28 -12.67 0.48
CA LEU A 402 35.32 -14.10 0.79
C LEU A 402 36.59 -14.44 1.59
N ASP A 403 36.54 -15.51 2.36
CA ASP A 403 37.73 -16.11 3.00
C ASP A 403 38.32 -17.24 2.14
N GLY A 404 38.59 -16.91 0.87
CA GLY A 404 39.09 -17.86 -0.12
C GLY A 404 38.04 -18.89 -0.55
N TYR A 405 37.43 -18.67 -1.70
CA TYR A 405 36.51 -19.62 -2.34
C TYR A 405 37.11 -21.04 -2.40
N GLN A 406 36.33 -22.05 -2.02
CA GLN A 406 36.69 -23.45 -2.15
C GLN A 406 35.85 -24.12 -3.24
N ASP A 407 36.41 -25.14 -3.88
CA ASP A 407 35.64 -25.95 -4.83
C ASP A 407 34.44 -26.60 -4.12
N GLY A 408 33.26 -26.47 -4.73
CA GLY A 408 31.99 -26.90 -4.15
C GLY A 408 31.25 -25.84 -3.32
N ASP A 409 31.86 -24.69 -3.02
CA ASP A 409 31.12 -23.58 -2.43
C ASP A 409 30.04 -23.08 -3.40
N ALA A 410 28.82 -22.92 -2.91
CA ALA A 410 27.69 -22.53 -3.74
C ALA A 410 26.68 -21.72 -2.93
N GLY A 411 25.90 -20.88 -3.62
CA GLY A 411 24.81 -20.11 -3.04
C GLY A 411 24.87 -18.63 -3.38
N VAL A 412 23.85 -17.92 -2.92
CA VAL A 412 23.69 -16.48 -3.09
C VAL A 412 24.66 -15.74 -2.21
N VAL A 413 25.47 -14.87 -2.80
CA VAL A 413 26.45 -14.07 -2.08
C VAL A 413 25.85 -12.73 -1.66
N VAL A 414 25.06 -12.11 -2.53
CA VAL A 414 24.25 -10.92 -2.24
C VAL A 414 23.01 -10.89 -3.13
N ALA A 415 21.88 -10.45 -2.56
CA ALA A 415 20.65 -10.18 -3.30
C ALA A 415 20.01 -8.88 -2.80
N HIS A 416 19.42 -8.12 -3.71
CA HIS A 416 18.60 -6.95 -3.38
C HIS A 416 17.37 -6.93 -4.27
N GLY A 417 16.19 -7.13 -3.69
CA GLY A 417 14.92 -7.06 -4.41
C GLY A 417 14.12 -8.35 -4.39
N ASP A 418 13.14 -8.42 -5.28
CA ASP A 418 12.08 -9.42 -5.28
C ASP A 418 11.54 -9.67 -6.70
N PRO A 419 10.41 -10.39 -6.88
CA PRO A 419 9.86 -10.67 -8.22
C PRO A 419 9.47 -9.41 -9.01
N GLN A 420 9.24 -8.28 -8.36
CA GLN A 420 8.92 -7.01 -8.99
C GLN A 420 10.15 -6.16 -9.33
N GLY A 421 11.34 -6.58 -8.92
CA GLY A 421 12.58 -5.95 -9.35
C GLY A 421 13.73 -6.20 -8.38
N GLY A 422 14.92 -6.44 -8.92
CA GLY A 422 16.12 -6.68 -8.10
C GLY A 422 17.34 -7.13 -8.87
N TYR A 423 18.43 -7.36 -8.16
CA TYR A 423 19.63 -8.01 -8.69
C TYR A 423 20.18 -9.02 -7.69
N ILE A 424 20.89 -10.02 -8.20
CA ILE A 424 21.40 -11.13 -7.41
C ILE A 424 22.76 -11.58 -7.94
N LEU A 425 23.69 -11.85 -7.02
CA LEU A 425 25.00 -12.44 -7.32
C LEU A 425 25.09 -13.78 -6.58
N TYR A 426 25.36 -14.86 -7.31
CA TYR A 426 25.39 -16.21 -6.73
C TYR A 426 26.45 -17.09 -7.40
N VAL A 427 26.91 -18.11 -6.67
CA VAL A 427 27.80 -19.14 -7.19
C VAL A 427 27.02 -20.44 -7.39
N GLU A 428 27.08 -21.01 -8.59
CA GLU A 428 26.47 -22.30 -8.91
C GLU A 428 27.40 -23.10 -9.83
N HIS A 429 27.60 -24.39 -9.52
CA HIS A 429 28.52 -25.27 -10.28
C HIS A 429 29.93 -24.69 -10.47
N GLY A 430 30.43 -23.96 -9.46
CA GLY A 430 31.74 -23.30 -9.48
C GLY A 430 31.84 -22.07 -10.37
N HIS A 431 30.73 -21.62 -10.93
CA HIS A 431 30.65 -20.40 -11.74
C HIS A 431 29.97 -19.28 -10.96
N LEU A 432 30.44 -18.05 -11.18
CA LEU A 432 29.83 -16.86 -10.63
C LEU A 432 28.78 -16.32 -11.63
N HIS A 433 27.59 -16.02 -11.12
CA HIS A 433 26.47 -15.51 -11.92
C HIS A 433 25.98 -14.18 -11.38
N LEU A 434 25.77 -13.23 -12.29
CA LEU A 434 25.04 -11.99 -12.01
C LEU A 434 23.66 -12.07 -12.68
N GLY A 435 22.60 -11.94 -11.89
CA GLY A 435 21.21 -11.87 -12.32
C GLY A 435 20.60 -10.50 -12.07
N TYR A 436 19.69 -10.09 -12.95
CA TYR A 436 18.94 -8.84 -12.88
C TYR A 436 17.48 -9.09 -13.24
N ASN A 437 16.57 -8.62 -12.41
CA ASN A 437 15.14 -8.67 -12.63
C ASN A 437 14.60 -7.24 -12.81
N ALA A 438 14.11 -6.92 -14.01
CA ALA A 438 13.42 -5.68 -14.31
C ALA A 438 11.92 -5.95 -14.41
N PHE A 439 11.21 -5.87 -13.27
CA PHE A 439 9.74 -6.01 -13.21
C PHE A 439 9.22 -7.31 -13.86
N GLY A 440 9.94 -8.40 -13.60
CA GLY A 440 9.68 -9.77 -14.04
C GLY A 440 10.42 -10.17 -15.33
N VAL A 441 11.08 -9.24 -16.04
CA VAL A 441 12.03 -9.60 -17.10
C VAL A 441 13.38 -9.90 -16.47
N TYR A 442 13.71 -11.18 -16.39
CA TYR A 442 14.98 -11.63 -15.82
C TYR A 442 16.06 -11.79 -16.90
N GLN A 443 17.22 -11.21 -16.64
CA GLN A 443 18.44 -11.38 -17.42
C GLN A 443 19.56 -11.87 -16.51
N SER A 444 20.50 -12.64 -17.05
CA SER A 444 21.67 -13.06 -16.29
C SER A 444 22.87 -13.27 -17.19
N VAL A 445 24.05 -13.19 -16.58
CA VAL A 445 25.33 -13.50 -17.19
C VAL A 445 26.08 -14.47 -16.27
N ASP A 446 26.58 -15.55 -16.86
CA ASP A 446 27.63 -16.38 -16.26
C ASP A 446 28.97 -15.66 -16.50
N THR A 447 29.61 -15.21 -15.42
CA THR A 447 30.88 -14.47 -15.48
C THR A 447 32.09 -15.40 -15.49
N GLY A 448 31.87 -16.71 -15.61
CA GLY A 448 32.90 -17.74 -15.67
C GLY A 448 33.21 -18.39 -14.32
N PRO A 449 34.18 -19.33 -14.32
CA PRO A 449 34.56 -20.10 -13.14
C PRO A 449 35.22 -19.22 -12.08
N LEU A 450 34.91 -19.48 -10.81
CA LEU A 450 35.57 -18.86 -9.67
C LEU A 450 36.81 -19.66 -9.28
N ALA A 451 37.97 -19.01 -9.21
CA ALA A 451 39.22 -19.70 -8.90
C ALA A 451 39.29 -20.04 -7.40
N VAL A 452 39.77 -21.25 -7.07
CA VAL A 452 40.03 -21.63 -5.67
C VAL A 452 41.00 -20.62 -5.06
N GLY A 453 40.64 -20.11 -3.88
CA GLY A 453 41.38 -19.06 -3.19
C GLY A 453 40.92 -17.63 -3.54
N SER A 454 39.96 -17.44 -4.44
CA SER A 454 39.41 -16.10 -4.72
C SER A 454 38.84 -15.45 -3.46
N THR A 455 39.20 -14.20 -3.23
CA THR A 455 38.90 -13.48 -1.96
C THR A 455 37.97 -12.31 -2.15
N ARG A 456 37.83 -11.81 -3.38
CA ARG A 456 37.11 -10.57 -3.64
C ARG A 456 36.33 -10.63 -4.94
N ILE A 457 35.08 -10.18 -4.87
CA ILE A 457 34.24 -9.94 -6.04
C ILE A 457 33.74 -8.50 -5.96
N ASP A 458 33.93 -7.73 -7.02
CA ASP A 458 33.45 -6.36 -7.13
C ASP A 458 32.38 -6.26 -8.23
N VAL A 459 31.30 -5.56 -7.94
CA VAL A 459 30.28 -5.17 -8.93
C VAL A 459 30.24 -3.66 -9.00
N ALA A 460 30.74 -3.09 -10.09
CA ALA A 460 30.66 -1.66 -10.37
C ALA A 460 29.37 -1.37 -11.13
N VAL A 461 28.48 -0.55 -10.54
CA VAL A 461 27.22 -0.15 -11.14
C VAL A 461 27.29 1.32 -11.53
N THR A 462 27.12 1.59 -12.82
CA THR A 462 27.23 2.94 -13.38
C THR A 462 25.93 3.36 -14.06
N VAL A 463 25.53 4.61 -13.86
CA VAL A 463 24.36 5.18 -14.51
C VAL A 463 24.66 5.48 -15.97
N ALA A 464 23.82 4.93 -16.84
CA ALA A 464 23.76 5.25 -18.26
C ALA A 464 22.53 6.14 -18.56
N PRO A 465 22.48 6.80 -19.73
CA PRO A 465 21.31 7.59 -20.15
C PRO A 465 19.99 6.83 -20.06
N ARG A 466 18.87 7.56 -19.96
CA ARG A 466 17.51 7.00 -19.88
C ARG A 466 17.25 6.09 -18.67
N LEU A 467 17.80 6.46 -17.51
CA LEU A 467 17.66 5.69 -16.27
C LEU A 467 18.06 4.23 -16.47
N ARG A 468 19.26 4.01 -17.02
CA ARG A 468 19.85 2.69 -17.16
C ARG A 468 21.02 2.49 -16.20
N TRP A 469 21.32 1.23 -15.89
CA TRP A 469 22.51 0.78 -15.20
C TRP A 469 23.30 -0.20 -16.06
N ASN A 470 24.62 -0.04 -16.01
CA ASN A 470 25.59 -1.04 -16.43
C ASN A 470 26.24 -1.63 -15.17
N LEU A 471 26.17 -2.95 -15.01
CA LEU A 471 26.71 -3.70 -13.90
C LEU A 471 27.90 -4.53 -14.41
N ALA A 472 29.12 -4.15 -14.03
CA ALA A 472 30.34 -4.86 -14.40
C ALA A 472 30.91 -5.62 -13.21
N VAL A 473 31.18 -6.91 -13.40
CA VAL A 473 31.71 -7.82 -12.37
C VAL A 473 33.20 -8.04 -12.57
N SER A 474 33.96 -7.98 -11.49
CA SER A 474 35.37 -8.36 -11.46
C SER A 474 35.66 -9.28 -10.28
N VAL A 475 36.56 -10.24 -10.47
CA VAL A 475 37.03 -11.17 -9.43
C VAL A 475 38.52 -10.93 -9.22
N ASP A 476 38.91 -10.66 -7.97
CA ASP A 476 40.29 -10.35 -7.57
C ASP A 476 40.97 -9.31 -8.51
N GLY A 477 40.21 -8.30 -8.94
CA GLY A 477 40.67 -7.22 -9.82
C GLY A 477 40.66 -7.52 -11.33
N THR A 478 40.24 -8.71 -11.75
CA THR A 478 40.11 -9.08 -13.16
C THR A 478 38.65 -9.05 -13.60
N PHE A 479 38.36 -8.37 -14.71
CA PHE A 479 37.01 -8.34 -15.29
C PHE A 479 36.51 -9.75 -15.63
N ALA A 480 35.28 -10.07 -15.22
CA ALA A 480 34.68 -11.38 -15.36
C ALA A 480 33.43 -11.38 -16.26
N GLY A 481 32.63 -10.30 -16.24
CA GLY A 481 31.45 -10.19 -17.08
C GLY A 481 30.62 -8.95 -16.77
N GLN A 482 29.54 -8.72 -17.52
CA GLN A 482 28.67 -7.57 -17.29
C GLN A 482 27.24 -7.80 -17.77
N LEU A 483 26.30 -7.05 -17.18
CA LEU A 483 24.97 -6.78 -17.73
C LEU A 483 24.86 -5.27 -18.01
N SER A 484 24.41 -4.91 -19.20
CA SER A 484 24.34 -3.51 -19.65
C SER A 484 22.91 -3.09 -19.92
N GLU A 485 22.66 -1.79 -19.89
CA GLU A 485 21.37 -1.17 -20.26
C GLU A 485 20.16 -1.69 -19.46
N GLN A 486 20.36 -2.04 -18.18
CA GLN A 486 19.28 -2.47 -17.30
C GLN A 486 18.49 -1.27 -16.77
N VAL A 487 17.15 -1.30 -16.77
CA VAL A 487 16.35 -0.19 -16.21
C VAL A 487 16.66 -0.03 -14.73
N GLN A 488 17.01 1.18 -14.28
CA GLN A 488 17.18 1.45 -12.86
C GLN A 488 15.93 1.11 -12.07
N LEU A 489 16.13 0.46 -10.92
CA LEU A 489 15.06 0.14 -9.99
C LEU A 489 14.78 1.40 -9.15
N VAL A 490 13.62 2.01 -9.42
CA VAL A 490 13.13 3.26 -8.81
C VAL A 490 11.62 3.14 -8.55
N GLY A 491 10.97 4.20 -8.05
CA GLY A 491 9.53 4.23 -7.77
C GLY A 491 9.18 3.52 -6.46
N MET A 492 9.33 2.20 -6.41
CA MET A 492 9.26 1.40 -5.17
C MET A 492 10.15 0.15 -5.22
N ALA A 493 10.78 -0.13 -6.36
CA ALA A 493 11.71 -1.25 -6.52
C ALA A 493 13.16 -0.80 -6.27
N PRO A 494 14.02 -1.68 -5.73
CA PRO A 494 13.72 -2.98 -5.13
C PRO A 494 13.09 -2.82 -3.73
N TRP A 495 12.18 -3.73 -3.35
CA TRP A 495 11.35 -3.53 -2.16
C TRP A 495 11.80 -4.26 -0.89
N THR A 496 12.38 -5.44 -1.02
CA THR A 496 12.68 -6.33 0.12
C THR A 496 13.94 -5.96 0.90
N GLY A 497 14.80 -5.09 0.36
CA GLY A 497 16.09 -4.70 0.94
C GLY A 497 17.25 -5.64 0.60
N ILE A 498 18.44 -5.34 1.12
CA ILE A 498 19.69 -6.07 0.79
C ILE A 498 19.90 -7.25 1.75
N SER A 499 20.07 -8.45 1.19
CA SER A 499 20.43 -9.67 1.92
C SER A 499 21.82 -10.18 1.52
N VAL A 500 22.60 -10.63 2.51
CA VAL A 500 23.98 -11.10 2.34
C VAL A 500 24.07 -12.58 2.67
N GLY A 501 24.64 -13.37 1.75
CA GLY A 501 24.77 -14.82 1.89
C GLY A 501 23.49 -15.63 1.65
N VAL A 502 22.40 -14.97 1.23
CA VAL A 502 21.09 -15.60 0.99
C VAL A 502 20.18 -14.65 0.20
N ASP A 503 19.26 -15.21 -0.58
CA ASP A 503 18.07 -14.48 -1.04
C ASP A 503 16.91 -14.76 -0.05
N ALA A 504 16.78 -13.89 0.97
CA ALA A 504 16.02 -14.23 2.19
C ALA A 504 14.49 -14.13 2.05
N ARG A 505 13.98 -13.24 1.19
CA ARG A 505 12.56 -12.86 1.13
C ARG A 505 11.91 -13.37 -0.17
N GLY A 506 11.06 -12.57 -0.81
CA GLY A 506 10.58 -12.84 -2.15
C GLY A 506 11.76 -12.89 -3.13
N PRO A 507 11.81 -13.86 -4.05
CA PRO A 507 13.02 -14.13 -4.81
C PRO A 507 13.26 -13.12 -5.93
N VAL A 508 14.52 -12.73 -6.15
CA VAL A 508 14.90 -11.98 -7.36
C VAL A 508 14.80 -12.87 -8.60
N SER A 509 15.14 -14.16 -8.47
CA SER A 509 15.05 -15.16 -9.54
C SER A 509 14.17 -16.33 -9.11
N TRP A 510 13.00 -16.46 -9.75
CA TRP A 510 12.09 -17.58 -9.50
C TRP A 510 12.64 -18.93 -9.95
N ASP A 511 13.38 -18.95 -11.07
CA ASP A 511 14.05 -20.17 -11.54
C ASP A 511 15.03 -20.68 -10.49
N LEU A 512 15.93 -19.81 -10.00
CA LEU A 512 16.89 -20.19 -8.97
C LEU A 512 16.20 -20.61 -7.68
N ARG A 513 15.17 -19.87 -7.25
CA ARG A 513 14.37 -20.21 -6.06
C ARG A 513 13.72 -21.59 -6.18
N THR A 514 13.21 -21.94 -7.36
CA THR A 514 12.57 -23.23 -7.61
C THR A 514 13.59 -24.37 -7.56
N ARG A 515 14.78 -24.16 -8.14
CA ARG A 515 15.83 -25.20 -8.19
C ARG A 515 16.58 -25.39 -6.87
N ARG A 516 16.77 -24.32 -6.09
CA ARG A 516 17.71 -24.29 -4.94
C ARG A 516 17.10 -23.78 -3.62
N GLY A 517 15.83 -23.40 -3.59
CA GLY A 517 15.24 -22.71 -2.43
C GLY A 517 15.89 -21.33 -2.20
N ALA A 518 16.07 -20.93 -0.94
CA ALA A 518 16.72 -19.65 -0.61
C ALA A 518 18.23 -19.61 -0.95
N PHE A 519 18.81 -20.77 -1.29
CA PHE A 519 20.19 -20.97 -1.75
C PHE A 519 21.24 -20.21 -0.92
N ARG A 520 21.28 -20.48 0.39
CA ARG A 520 22.28 -19.90 1.30
C ARG A 520 23.69 -20.26 0.84
N TYR A 521 24.60 -19.28 0.87
CA TYR A 521 26.00 -19.51 0.57
C TYR A 521 26.62 -20.48 1.57
N SER A 522 27.26 -21.54 1.07
CA SER A 522 27.89 -22.59 1.88
C SER A 522 29.33 -22.26 2.29
N GLY A 523 30.00 -21.39 1.53
CA GLY A 523 31.39 -21.02 1.76
C GLY A 523 31.57 -19.94 2.82
N ALA A 524 32.83 -19.57 3.04
CA ALA A 524 33.20 -18.56 4.02
C ALA A 524 33.04 -17.13 3.47
N LEU A 525 31.83 -16.59 3.52
CA LEU A 525 31.55 -15.17 3.24
C LEU A 525 31.86 -14.31 4.47
N ARG A 526 32.66 -13.25 4.32
CA ARG A 526 32.99 -12.33 5.42
C ARG A 526 32.01 -11.17 5.50
N ALA A 527 31.86 -10.45 4.40
CA ALA A 527 31.02 -9.26 4.34
C ALA A 527 30.69 -8.86 2.90
N VAL A 528 29.70 -7.99 2.77
CA VAL A 528 29.42 -7.24 1.54
C VAL A 528 29.36 -5.76 1.89
N THR A 529 30.11 -4.95 1.15
CA THR A 529 30.18 -3.50 1.33
C THR A 529 29.52 -2.80 0.15
N TYR A 530 28.57 -1.93 0.44
CA TYR A 530 27.98 -1.01 -0.54
C TYR A 530 28.63 0.35 -0.40
N THR A 531 29.19 0.86 -1.49
CA THR A 531 29.81 2.19 -1.57
C THR A 531 29.01 3.06 -2.56
N PRO A 532 28.13 3.93 -2.07
CA PRO A 532 27.36 4.82 -2.93
C PRO A 532 28.26 5.84 -3.63
N GLY A 533 28.09 5.98 -4.94
CA GLY A 533 28.75 6.98 -5.76
C GLY A 533 27.91 8.25 -5.93
N ALA A 534 28.27 9.05 -6.96
CA ALA A 534 27.59 10.30 -7.27
C ALA A 534 26.19 10.04 -7.84
N VAL A 535 25.22 10.87 -7.43
CA VAL A 535 23.92 10.95 -8.11
C VAL A 535 24.14 11.46 -9.53
N ARG A 536 23.67 10.72 -10.52
CA ARG A 536 23.87 11.02 -11.95
C ARG A 536 22.60 11.48 -12.64
N VAL A 537 21.45 11.35 -11.98
CA VAL A 537 20.16 11.78 -12.53
C VAL A 537 19.86 13.21 -12.08
N PRO A 538 19.41 14.10 -12.98
CA PRO A 538 19.05 15.47 -12.62
C PRO A 538 17.96 15.53 -11.53
N ALA A 539 18.12 16.42 -10.55
CA ALA A 539 17.19 16.58 -9.42
C ALA A 539 15.72 16.71 -9.86
N ARG A 540 15.45 17.53 -10.88
CA ARG A 540 14.08 17.69 -11.43
C ARG A 540 13.43 16.38 -11.91
N HIS A 541 14.21 15.43 -12.42
CA HIS A 541 13.69 14.14 -12.88
C HIS A 541 13.47 13.20 -11.70
N ILE A 542 14.39 13.23 -10.72
CA ILE A 542 14.23 12.51 -9.44
C ILE A 542 12.94 12.98 -8.76
N GLU A 543 12.77 14.30 -8.60
CA GLU A 543 11.58 14.90 -8.02
C GLU A 543 10.31 14.51 -8.77
N SER A 544 10.34 14.40 -10.10
CA SER A 544 9.19 13.93 -10.89
C SER A 544 8.82 12.49 -10.57
N ILE A 545 9.81 11.59 -10.54
CA ILE A 545 9.61 10.16 -10.32
C ILE A 545 9.21 9.87 -8.88
N GLU A 546 9.92 10.45 -7.91
CA GLU A 546 9.59 10.28 -6.48
C GLU A 546 8.21 10.87 -6.16
N ARG A 547 7.84 12.01 -6.76
CA ARG A 547 6.49 12.59 -6.61
C ARG A 547 5.40 11.64 -7.13
N GLU A 548 5.57 11.10 -8.33
CA GLU A 548 4.58 10.22 -8.93
C GLU A 548 4.48 8.88 -8.17
N ALA A 549 5.60 8.39 -7.64
CA ALA A 549 5.62 7.23 -6.76
C ALA A 549 4.89 7.46 -5.43
N GLU A 550 5.14 8.59 -4.75
CA GLU A 550 4.45 8.94 -3.50
C GLU A 550 2.95 9.15 -3.75
N TYR A 551 2.57 9.88 -4.80
CA TYR A 551 1.17 10.12 -5.14
C TYR A 551 0.39 8.86 -5.51
N ALA A 552 1.03 7.90 -6.17
CA ALA A 552 0.37 6.66 -6.53
C ALA A 552 0.45 5.61 -5.41
N ALA A 553 1.38 5.69 -4.45
CA ALA A 553 1.44 4.73 -3.35
C ALA A 553 0.44 5.05 -2.22
N ASP A 554 0.12 6.33 -2.06
CA ASP A 554 -0.84 6.90 -1.10
C ASP A 554 -2.24 7.05 -1.69
#